data_AF-A0A2E8IY32-F1
#
_entry.id   AF-A0A2E8IY32-F1
#
_cell.length_a   1.000
_cell.length_b   1.000
_cell.length_c   1.000
_cell.angle_alpha   90.00
_cell.angle_beta   90.00
_cell.angle_gamma   90.00
#
_symmetry.space_group_name_H-M   'P 1'
#
loop_
_entity.id
_entity.type
_entity.pdbx_description
1 polymer ?
#
loop_
_entity_poly.entity_id
_entity_poly.type
_entity_poly.pdbx_seq_one_letter_code
_entity_poly.pdbx_strand_id
1 'polypeptide(L)'
;MSMSSFIIMVEIQCPHCHKNIELEGGLSGLFDCPYCYKEFSWENAKKTKQISNHQINHHEPMPLAFKIVFGMIAGLILLVIFTIYVLIPILYRGL
;
A
#
# COMPACT_ATOMS: atom_id res chain seq x y z
N MET A 1 -5.70 -15.21 31.76
CA MET A 1 -7.04 -15.26 31.13
C MET A 1 -6.86 -14.90 29.66
N SER A 2 -7.25 -15.81 28.78
CA SER A 2 -6.99 -15.89 27.33
C SER A 2 -6.80 -14.55 26.58
N MET A 3 -5.63 -14.37 25.95
CA MET A 3 -5.43 -13.47 24.82
C MET A 3 -6.19 -14.06 23.62
N SER A 4 -7.51 -13.93 23.61
CA SER A 4 -8.29 -14.25 22.42
C SER A 4 -8.11 -13.13 21.40
N SER A 5 -6.99 -13.18 20.67
CA SER A 5 -6.90 -12.56 19.35
C SER A 5 -7.84 -13.32 18.44
N PHE A 6 -9.12 -12.95 18.45
CA PHE A 6 -10.05 -13.32 17.40
C PHE A 6 -9.60 -12.57 16.15
N ILE A 7 -8.72 -13.22 15.39
CA ILE A 7 -8.50 -12.91 13.99
C ILE A 7 -9.88 -13.01 13.31
N ILE A 8 -10.48 -11.88 12.95
CA ILE A 8 -11.74 -11.88 12.21
C ILE A 8 -11.43 -11.58 10.74
N MET A 9 -11.72 -12.46 9.81
CA MET A 9 -11.61 -12.08 8.39
C MET A 9 -12.55 -10.89 8.11
N VAL A 10 -12.02 -9.84 7.49
CA VAL A 10 -12.79 -8.66 7.07
C VAL A 10 -12.71 -8.55 5.55
N GLU A 11 -13.87 -8.45 4.92
CA GLU A 11 -13.94 -8.14 3.50
C GLU A 11 -13.88 -6.62 3.35
N ILE A 12 -12.81 -6.12 2.74
CA ILE A 12 -12.58 -4.68 2.57
C ILE A 12 -12.56 -4.37 1.09
N GLN A 13 -13.05 -3.20 0.72
CA GLN A 13 -13.06 -2.79 -0.67
C GLN A 13 -11.81 -1.97 -0.98
N CYS A 14 -11.06 -2.39 -1.99
CA CYS A 14 -9.88 -1.65 -2.41
C CYS A 14 -10.30 -0.28 -3.00
N PRO A 15 -9.78 0.85 -2.49
CA PRO A 15 -10.16 2.19 -2.97
C PRO A 15 -9.65 2.50 -4.39
N HIS A 16 -8.79 1.65 -4.95
CA HIS A 16 -8.22 1.88 -6.29
C HIS A 16 -8.90 1.08 -7.39
N CYS A 17 -9.50 -0.07 -7.08
CA CYS A 17 -10.12 -0.95 -8.08
C CYS A 17 -11.54 -1.42 -7.70
N HIS A 18 -12.06 -0.99 -6.54
CA HIS A 18 -13.39 -1.33 -6.02
C HIS A 18 -13.67 -2.84 -5.93
N LYS A 19 -12.61 -3.66 -5.98
CA LYS A 19 -12.71 -5.10 -5.75
C LYS A 19 -12.60 -5.37 -4.26
N ASN A 20 -13.36 -6.36 -3.82
CA ASN A 20 -13.36 -6.83 -2.46
C ASN A 20 -12.17 -7.75 -2.24
N ILE A 21 -11.48 -7.56 -1.12
CA ILE A 21 -10.31 -8.32 -0.71
C ILE A 21 -10.54 -8.80 0.73
N GLU A 22 -10.20 -10.05 0.98
CA GLU A 22 -10.32 -10.65 2.30
C GLU A 22 -9.03 -10.39 3.06
N LEU A 23 -9.10 -9.57 4.11
CA LEU A 23 -7.97 -9.27 4.97
C LEU A 23 -8.18 -9.82 6.37
N GLU A 24 -7.06 -10.13 7.00
CA GLU A 24 -7.02 -10.59 8.38
C GLU A 24 -7.33 -9.42 9.33
N GLY A 25 -8.53 -9.41 9.89
CA GLY A 25 -9.00 -8.34 10.75
C GLY A 25 -8.35 -8.41 12.13
N GLY A 26 -7.89 -7.25 12.60
CA GLY A 26 -6.96 -7.12 13.71
C GLY A 26 -5.60 -6.58 13.25
N LEU A 27 -5.28 -6.70 11.96
CA LEU A 27 -4.12 -6.04 11.37
C LEU A 27 -4.47 -4.62 10.93
N SER A 28 -3.54 -3.70 11.16
CA SER A 28 -3.61 -2.30 10.74
C SER A 28 -2.26 -1.90 10.16
N GLY A 29 -2.25 -1.32 8.96
CA GLY A 29 -1.01 -1.06 8.22
C GLY A 29 -1.25 -0.77 6.75
N LEU A 30 -0.17 -0.78 5.96
CA LEU A 30 -0.24 -0.74 4.50
C LEU A 30 -0.43 -2.15 3.98
N PHE A 31 -1.38 -2.30 3.07
CA PHE A 31 -1.68 -3.56 2.41
C PHE A 31 -1.66 -3.40 0.91
N ASP A 32 -1.18 -4.43 0.24
CA ASP A 32 -1.20 -4.53 -1.20
C ASP A 32 -2.52 -5.15 -1.67
N CYS A 33 -3.17 -4.51 -2.62
CA CYS A 33 -4.31 -5.11 -3.29
C CYS A 33 -3.82 -6.16 -4.31
N PRO A 34 -4.23 -7.44 -4.22
CA PRO A 34 -3.82 -8.49 -5.16
C PRO A 34 -4.34 -8.27 -6.59
N TYR A 35 -5.35 -7.42 -6.78
CA TYR A 35 -5.96 -7.20 -8.09
C TYR A 35 -5.36 -6.04 -8.87
N CYS A 36 -4.88 -5.01 -8.17
CA CYS A 36 -4.31 -3.83 -8.82
C CYS A 36 -2.88 -3.53 -8.38
N TYR A 37 -2.32 -4.33 -7.47
CA TYR A 37 -0.96 -4.20 -6.92
C TYR A 37 -0.66 -2.79 -6.43
N LYS A 38 -1.68 -2.13 -5.88
CA LYS A 38 -1.57 -0.79 -5.30
C LYS A 38 -1.72 -0.91 -3.79
N GLU A 39 -0.83 -0.22 -3.10
CA GLU A 39 -0.86 -0.10 -1.66
C GLU A 39 -2.03 0.78 -1.21
N PHE A 40 -2.64 0.41 -0.09
CA PHE A 40 -3.62 1.23 0.60
C PHE A 40 -3.50 1.02 2.12
N SER A 41 -3.81 2.06 2.88
CA SER A 41 -3.82 1.99 4.34
C SER A 41 -5.15 1.42 4.82
N TRP A 42 -5.09 0.45 5.72
CA TRP A 42 -6.27 -0.09 6.40
C TRP A 42 -6.05 -0.02 7.91
N GLU A 43 -7.01 0.59 8.61
CA GLU A 43 -7.04 0.58 10.06
C GLU A 43 -8.20 -0.29 10.53
N ASN A 44 -7.92 -1.22 11.44
CA ASN A 44 -8.98 -2.00 12.04
C ASN A 44 -9.87 -1.06 12.89
N ALA A 45 -11.19 -1.16 12.73
CA ALA A 45 -12.12 -0.35 13.51
C ALA A 45 -12.29 -0.86 14.97
N LYS A 46 -11.43 -1.77 15.44
CA LYS A 46 -11.52 -2.38 16.79
C LYS A 46 -10.59 -1.71 17.78
N LYS A 47 -10.69 -0.38 17.89
CA LYS A 47 -10.29 0.34 19.12
C LYS A 47 -11.54 0.94 19.73
N THR A 48 -12.15 0.17 20.63
CA THR A 48 -13.30 0.59 21.43
C THR A 48 -12.95 1.88 22.17
N LYS A 49 -13.75 2.93 21.90
CA LYS A 49 -14.00 4.14 22.68
C LYS A 49 -13.25 4.21 24.02
N GLN A 50 -12.33 5.15 24.14
CA GLN A 50 -12.15 5.99 25.34
C GLN A 50 -11.48 7.31 24.94
N ILE A 51 -12.03 8.42 25.47
CA ILE A 51 -11.47 9.78 25.56
C ILE A 51 -11.80 10.72 24.39
N SER A 52 -13.00 11.30 24.50
CA SER A 52 -13.34 12.73 24.49
C SER A 52 -12.62 13.72 23.54
N ASN A 53 -13.46 14.50 22.84
CA ASN A 53 -13.34 15.95 22.60
C ASN A 53 -12.05 16.55 22.02
N HIS A 54 -11.54 16.15 20.85
CA HIS A 54 -10.84 17.14 20.03
C HIS A 54 -10.78 16.76 18.55
N GLN A 55 -11.46 17.57 17.74
CA GLN A 55 -11.01 17.97 16.42
C GLN A 55 -10.86 16.86 15.38
N ILE A 56 -11.97 16.61 14.68
CA ILE A 56 -11.96 16.04 13.33
C ILE A 56 -11.27 17.07 12.43
N ASN A 57 -9.93 17.07 12.45
CA ASN A 57 -9.18 17.62 11.34
C ASN A 57 -9.39 16.66 10.19
N HIS A 58 -10.32 17.04 9.33
CA HIS A 58 -10.39 16.70 7.92
C HIS A 58 -8.98 16.36 7.39
N HIS A 59 -8.67 15.07 7.32
CA HIS A 59 -7.54 14.61 6.51
C HIS A 59 -8.07 14.55 5.08
N GLU A 60 -7.87 15.66 4.41
CA GLU A 60 -8.07 15.83 2.98
C GLU A 60 -7.44 14.62 2.25
N PRO A 61 -8.14 14.00 1.29
CA PRO A 61 -7.57 12.92 0.49
C PRO A 61 -6.26 13.43 -0.12
N MET A 62 -5.16 12.76 0.22
CA MET A 62 -3.81 13.02 -0.28
C MET A 62 -3.88 13.46 -1.75
N PRO A 63 -3.38 14.66 -2.10
CA PRO A 63 -3.62 15.25 -3.41
C PRO A 63 -3.11 14.31 -4.50
N LEU A 64 -3.97 14.03 -5.47
CA LEU A 64 -3.75 13.14 -6.63
C LEU A 64 -2.39 13.41 -7.33
N ALA A 65 -1.85 14.62 -7.19
CA ALA A 65 -0.55 15.06 -7.68
C ALA A 65 0.65 14.27 -7.12
N PHE A 66 0.63 13.85 -5.85
CA PHE A 66 1.77 13.15 -5.24
C PHE A 66 1.96 11.72 -5.79
N LYS A 67 0.88 11.11 -6.28
CA LYS A 67 0.90 9.77 -6.91
C LYS A 67 1.64 9.74 -8.25
N ILE A 68 1.61 10.85 -9.00
CA ILE A 68 2.21 10.94 -10.34
C ILE A 68 3.75 11.02 -10.22
N VAL A 69 4.23 11.74 -9.21
CA VAL A 69 5.67 11.94 -8.98
C VAL A 69 6.36 10.64 -8.57
N PHE A 70 5.76 9.85 -7.68
CA PHE A 70 6.35 8.59 -7.21
C PHE A 70 6.42 7.53 -8.32
N GLY A 71 5.38 7.44 -9.16
CA GLY A 71 5.36 6.55 -10.32
C GLY A 71 6.40 6.93 -11.38
N MET A 72 6.61 8.23 -11.61
CA MET A 72 7.59 8.71 -12.58
C MET A 72 9.03 8.41 -12.13
N ILE A 73 9.35 8.62 -10.85
CA ILE A 73 10.68 8.34 -10.30
C ILE A 73 10.98 6.83 -10.33
N ALA A 74 10.05 5.99 -9.84
CA ALA A 74 10.23 4.54 -9.82
C ALA A 74 10.37 3.95 -11.24
N GLY A 75 9.58 4.44 -12.20
CA GLY A 75 9.67 4.01 -13.60
C GLY A 75 11.01 4.37 -14.26
N LEU A 76 11.51 5.59 -14.03
CA LEU A 76 12.81 6.02 -14.56
C LEU A 76 13.97 5.20 -13.97
N ILE A 77 13.96 4.94 -12.67
CA ILE A 77 14.97 4.13 -12.00
C ILE A 77 14.98 2.69 -12.56
N LEU A 78 13.82 2.08 -12.73
CA LEU A 78 13.71 0.71 -13.26
C LEU A 78 14.18 0.61 -14.72
N LEU A 79 13.89 1.63 -15.54
CA LEU A 79 14.38 1.71 -16.92
C LEU A 79 15.91 1.77 -16.96
N VAL A 80 16.53 2.62 -16.13
CA VAL A 80 18.00 2.74 -16.05
C VAL A 80 18.64 1.43 -15.57
N ILE A 81 18.05 0.78 -14.56
CA ILE A 81 18.55 -0.52 -14.08
C ILE A 81 18.47 -1.57 -15.19
N PHE A 82 17.36 -1.63 -15.92
CA PHE A 82 17.18 -2.59 -17.01
C PHE A 82 18.18 -2.37 -18.14
N THR A 83 18.41 -1.11 -18.56
CA THR A 83 19.39 -0.81 -19.60
C THR A 83 20.79 -1.17 -19.14
N ILE A 84 21.16 -0.87 -17.89
CA ILE A 84 22.44 -1.28 -17.31
C ILE A 84 22.58 -2.81 -17.35
N TYR A 85 21.59 -3.56 -16.86
CA TYR A 85 21.63 -5.03 -16.82
C TYR A 85 21.78 -5.69 -18.19
N VAL A 86 21.28 -5.06 -19.25
CA VAL A 86 21.39 -5.59 -20.63
C VAL A 86 22.66 -5.08 -21.32
N LEU A 87 23.04 -3.82 -21.12
CA LEU A 87 24.18 -3.20 -21.79
C LEU A 87 25.52 -3.67 -21.22
N ILE A 88 25.60 -3.82 -19.88
CA ILE A 88 26.76 -4.36 -19.17
C ILE A 88 27.20 -5.69 -19.79
N PRO A 89 26.38 -6.76 -19.83
CA PRO A 89 26.83 -8.05 -20.35
C PRO A 89 27.19 -8.00 -21.84
N ILE A 90 26.59 -7.12 -22.64
CA ILE A 90 26.99 -6.93 -24.04
C ILE A 90 28.40 -6.34 -24.12
N LEU A 91 28.70 -5.34 -23.29
CA LEU A 91 30.04 -4.75 -23.18
C LEU A 91 31.08 -5.78 -22.70
N TYR A 92 30.73 -6.53 -21.65
CA TYR A 92 31.60 -7.57 -21.08
C TYR A 92 31.81 -8.77 -22.01
N ARG A 93 30.94 -8.97 -23.02
CA ARG A 93 31.10 -10.04 -24.02
C ARG A 93 31.99 -9.65 -25.19
N GLY A 94 32.23 -8.36 -25.39
CA GLY A 94 33.08 -7.83 -26.46
C GLY A 94 34.49 -7.44 -26.03
N LEU A 95 34.77 -7.45 -24.72
CA LEU A 95 36.09 -7.23 -24.12
C LEU A 95 36.79 -8.57 -23.86
#